data_AF-A0A0F9KK46-F1
#
_entry.id   AF-A0A0F9KK46-F1
#
_cell.length_a   1.000
_cell.length_b   1.000
_cell.length_c   1.000
_cell.angle_alpha   90.00
_cell.angle_beta   90.00
_cell.angle_gamma   90.00
#
_symmetry.space_group_name_H-M   'P 1'
#
loop_
_entity.id
_entity.type
_entity.pdbx_description
1 polymer ?
#
loop_
_entity_poly.entity_id
_entity_poly.type
_entity_poly.pdbx_seq_one_letter_code
_entity_poly.pdbx_strand_id
1 'polypeptide(L)'
;ALRAIGIRLAVATNRNREFLEKELKIVDEGRWQHLFDATVCADDVTEYKPDPQVISGVLKKLGLPADAHAWYIGDSYVDMLTASRAGVSGIFYNGAQWEAERIRSWFSPRDAPLAVLDSFEELMDLLALIERHEPEAFRCAPAEARPRPFPAPDRPEPRIEPDWHPAVVRLIRPHVVLFDWHATLVDTLDAMYHAADDMFPDFHKLGLMPRMVAPEDSKTPEDAKLVAYVREFAQLHPKVKADRKISRTDIFEVLFGEDQEAKQVAHKAFNHHYRNHYGTVKAFEANVRAVLEGLRRLNIQVGVITNRDREFFEHELAAVESTGWVDLFDVDVCGDDTPLRKPHPDQLLLAVQKLDYPPDPSVWYVGDSTTDVIAAKRAGMTSVFFNGAQWDQPWLNQIFPATHKHPDKPDVVVNDFSEFWALVLACEVGPP
;
A
#
# COMPACT_ATOMS: atom_id res chain seq x y z
N ALA A 1 -18.35 25.45 -33.33
CA ALA A 1 -19.58 24.66 -33.16
C ALA A 1 -20.62 25.42 -32.33
N LEU A 2 -20.51 25.44 -31.00
CA LEU A 2 -21.55 25.97 -30.10
C LEU A 2 -21.97 27.43 -30.39
N ARG A 3 -21.03 28.34 -30.63
CA ARG A 3 -21.37 29.73 -31.02
C ARG A 3 -22.06 29.83 -32.38
N ALA A 4 -21.71 28.96 -33.32
CA ALA A 4 -22.30 28.96 -34.66
C ALA A 4 -23.79 28.58 -34.61
N ILE A 5 -24.16 27.64 -33.72
CA ILE A 5 -25.55 27.26 -33.47
C ILE A 5 -26.29 28.21 -32.54
N GLY A 6 -25.66 29.32 -32.10
CA GLY A 6 -26.31 30.38 -31.34
C GLY A 6 -26.17 30.32 -29.82
N ILE A 7 -25.40 29.36 -29.29
CA ILE A 7 -25.17 29.24 -27.84
C ILE A 7 -24.11 30.25 -27.39
N ARG A 8 -24.43 31.01 -26.33
CA ARG A 8 -23.47 31.89 -25.65
C ARG A 8 -22.60 31.10 -24.69
N LEU A 9 -21.32 31.42 -24.65
CA LEU A 9 -20.34 30.69 -23.85
C LEU A 9 -19.79 31.59 -22.75
N ALA A 10 -19.57 31.03 -21.57
CA ALA A 10 -18.96 31.75 -20.46
C ALA A 10 -18.16 30.82 -19.55
N VAL A 11 -17.28 31.40 -18.74
CA VAL A 11 -16.51 30.69 -17.71
C VAL A 11 -16.96 31.16 -16.32
N ALA A 12 -17.34 30.22 -15.46
CA ALA A 12 -17.58 30.45 -14.03
C ALA A 12 -16.64 29.54 -13.21
N THR A 13 -15.71 30.13 -12.45
CA THR A 13 -14.62 29.38 -11.80
C THR A 13 -14.29 29.87 -10.39
N ASN A 14 -13.80 28.95 -9.55
CA ASN A 14 -13.18 29.28 -8.25
C ASN A 14 -11.72 29.72 -8.40
N ARG A 15 -11.17 29.72 -9.61
CA ARG A 15 -9.86 30.33 -9.86
C ARG A 15 -9.97 31.85 -9.66
N ASN A 16 -8.87 32.44 -9.21
CA ASN A 16 -8.73 33.89 -9.18
C ASN A 16 -8.53 34.42 -10.61
N ARG A 17 -8.71 35.73 -10.80
CA ARG A 17 -8.68 36.38 -12.11
C ARG A 17 -7.30 36.31 -12.76
N GLU A 18 -6.24 36.51 -11.97
CA GLU A 18 -4.86 36.44 -12.44
C GLU A 18 -4.54 35.09 -13.10
N PHE A 19 -4.87 33.98 -12.45
CA PHE A 19 -4.62 32.63 -12.97
C PHE A 19 -5.50 32.33 -14.18
N LEU A 20 -6.79 32.69 -14.16
CA LEU A 20 -7.66 32.48 -15.32
C LEU A 20 -7.13 33.22 -16.56
N GLU A 21 -6.76 34.49 -16.42
CA GLU A 21 -6.25 35.29 -17.54
C GLU A 21 -4.92 34.76 -18.08
N LYS A 22 -4.06 34.24 -17.20
CA LYS A 22 -2.82 33.57 -17.60
C LYS A 22 -3.09 32.27 -18.34
N GLU A 23 -3.99 31.42 -17.82
CA GLU A 23 -4.39 30.16 -18.45
C GLU A 23 -4.99 30.41 -19.85
N LEU A 24 -5.90 31.39 -19.99
CA LEU A 24 -6.49 31.78 -21.28
C LEU A 24 -5.48 32.37 -22.27
N LYS A 25 -4.36 32.94 -21.82
CA LYS A 25 -3.25 33.39 -22.68
C LYS A 25 -2.39 32.25 -23.20
N ILE A 26 -2.31 31.15 -22.46
CA ILE A 26 -1.44 30.02 -22.78
C ILE A 26 -2.20 28.98 -23.61
N VAL A 27 -3.43 28.65 -23.22
CA VAL A 27 -4.24 27.62 -23.88
C VAL A 27 -4.47 28.01 -25.34
N ASP A 28 -4.12 27.08 -26.23
CA ASP A 28 -4.30 27.22 -27.67
C ASP A 28 -3.71 28.53 -28.23
N GLU A 29 -2.55 28.95 -27.70
CA GLU A 29 -1.84 30.18 -28.07
C GLU A 29 -2.71 31.45 -27.90
N GLY A 30 -3.61 31.44 -26.92
CA GLY A 30 -4.47 32.58 -26.59
C GLY A 30 -5.79 32.63 -27.36
N ARG A 31 -6.04 31.68 -28.29
CA ARG A 31 -7.26 31.66 -29.12
C ARG A 31 -8.55 31.59 -28.29
N TRP A 32 -8.48 31.04 -27.08
CA TRP A 32 -9.66 30.86 -26.21
C TRP A 32 -10.20 32.16 -25.59
N GLN A 33 -9.39 33.23 -25.52
CA GLN A 33 -9.83 34.52 -24.95
C GLN A 33 -11.07 35.10 -25.64
N HIS A 34 -11.23 34.80 -26.93
CA HIS A 34 -12.32 35.34 -27.75
C HIS A 34 -13.51 34.37 -27.90
N LEU A 35 -13.43 33.19 -27.28
CA LEU A 35 -14.49 32.18 -27.32
C LEU A 35 -15.60 32.47 -26.30
N PHE A 36 -15.27 33.06 -25.16
CA PHE A 36 -16.21 33.28 -24.06
C PHE A 36 -16.77 34.71 -24.09
N ASP A 37 -18.09 34.82 -24.05
CA ASP A 37 -18.82 36.09 -24.02
C ASP A 37 -18.80 36.73 -22.61
N ALA A 38 -18.54 35.95 -21.56
CA ALA A 38 -18.35 36.44 -20.19
C ALA A 38 -17.45 35.51 -19.35
N THR A 39 -16.77 36.08 -18.34
CA THR A 39 -16.06 35.32 -17.30
C THR A 39 -16.36 35.87 -15.91
N VAL A 40 -16.51 34.97 -14.92
CA VAL A 40 -16.62 35.28 -13.50
C VAL A 40 -15.70 34.34 -12.72
N CYS A 41 -14.87 34.94 -11.88
CA CYS A 41 -13.82 34.29 -11.08
C CYS A 41 -14.17 34.38 -9.59
N ALA A 42 -13.37 33.72 -8.73
CA ALA A 42 -13.55 33.82 -7.28
C ALA A 42 -13.46 35.26 -6.76
N ASP A 43 -12.61 36.10 -7.36
CA ASP A 43 -12.43 37.50 -6.95
C ASP A 43 -13.61 38.41 -7.32
N ASP A 44 -14.50 37.95 -8.20
CA ASP A 44 -15.64 38.73 -8.69
C ASP A 44 -16.90 38.53 -7.81
N VAL A 45 -16.85 37.63 -6.82
CA VAL A 45 -17.99 37.22 -5.98
C VAL A 45 -17.61 37.24 -4.51
N THR A 46 -18.62 37.27 -3.63
CA THR A 46 -18.39 37.19 -2.18
C THR A 46 -18.28 35.75 -1.71
N GLU A 47 -19.12 34.87 -2.26
CA GLU A 47 -19.07 33.43 -2.01
C GLU A 47 -18.84 32.71 -3.35
N TYR A 48 -17.83 31.85 -3.40
CA TYR A 48 -17.51 31.04 -4.57
C TYR A 48 -18.15 29.64 -4.46
N LYS A 49 -18.00 28.78 -5.47
CA LYS A 49 -18.64 27.46 -5.48
C LYS A 49 -18.35 26.70 -4.18
N PRO A 50 -19.36 26.10 -3.52
CA PRO A 50 -20.67 25.73 -4.09
C PRO A 50 -21.77 26.81 -4.06
N ASP A 51 -21.48 28.06 -3.69
CA ASP A 51 -22.46 29.15 -3.80
C ASP A 51 -22.74 29.53 -5.27
N PRO A 52 -23.99 29.83 -5.67
CA PRO A 52 -24.33 30.08 -7.08
C PRO A 52 -23.83 31.41 -7.63
N GLN A 53 -23.26 32.31 -6.81
CA GLN A 53 -22.86 33.65 -7.24
C GLN A 53 -21.98 33.69 -8.49
N VAL A 54 -21.09 32.71 -8.71
CA VAL A 54 -20.26 32.67 -9.93
C VAL A 54 -21.11 32.43 -11.18
N ILE A 55 -22.15 31.60 -11.11
CA ILE A 55 -23.09 31.34 -12.22
C ILE A 55 -24.04 32.53 -12.38
N SER A 56 -24.64 33.02 -11.28
CA SER A 56 -25.54 34.17 -11.32
C SER A 56 -24.84 35.44 -11.83
N GLY A 57 -23.57 35.63 -11.49
CA GLY A 57 -22.73 36.71 -12.00
C GLY A 57 -22.51 36.63 -13.51
N VAL A 58 -22.26 35.42 -14.04
CA VAL A 58 -22.15 35.19 -15.49
C VAL A 58 -23.46 35.52 -16.19
N LEU A 59 -24.58 34.97 -15.70
CA LEU A 59 -25.90 35.18 -16.30
C LEU A 59 -26.28 36.66 -16.29
N LYS A 60 -25.98 37.39 -15.20
CA LYS A 60 -26.15 38.84 -15.12
C LYS A 60 -25.31 39.58 -16.16
N LYS A 61 -24.03 39.23 -16.35
CA LYS A 61 -23.17 39.83 -17.40
C LYS A 61 -23.71 39.57 -18.81
N LEU A 62 -24.32 38.41 -19.03
CA LEU A 62 -24.94 38.05 -20.30
C LEU A 62 -26.37 38.63 -20.46
N GLY A 63 -27.00 39.12 -19.40
CA GLY A 63 -28.41 39.52 -19.45
C GLY A 63 -29.34 38.34 -19.73
N LEU A 64 -29.05 37.17 -19.15
CA LEU A 64 -29.88 35.96 -19.24
C LEU A 64 -30.53 35.63 -17.90
N PRO A 65 -31.73 35.02 -17.90
CA PRO A 65 -32.33 34.46 -16.69
C PRO A 65 -31.57 33.21 -16.22
N ALA A 66 -31.76 32.86 -14.95
CA ALA A 66 -31.38 31.56 -14.42
C ALA A 66 -32.56 30.61 -14.58
N ASP A 67 -32.48 29.74 -15.58
CA ASP A 67 -33.48 28.72 -15.87
C ASP A 67 -32.83 27.49 -16.56
N ALA A 68 -33.67 26.54 -16.98
CA ALA A 68 -33.23 25.28 -17.58
C ALA A 68 -32.47 25.43 -18.92
N HIS A 69 -32.54 26.59 -19.59
CA HIS A 69 -31.81 26.87 -20.83
C HIS A 69 -30.37 27.33 -20.57
N ALA A 70 -30.04 27.71 -19.32
CA ALA A 70 -28.66 27.91 -18.91
C ALA A 70 -28.07 26.57 -18.48
N TRP A 71 -26.97 26.16 -19.12
CA TRP A 71 -26.29 24.91 -18.81
C TRP A 71 -24.95 25.18 -18.15
N TYR A 72 -24.71 24.50 -17.05
CA TYR A 72 -23.45 24.53 -16.35
C TYR A 72 -22.76 23.17 -16.45
N ILE A 73 -21.67 23.12 -17.22
CA ILE A 73 -20.89 21.90 -17.47
C ILE A 73 -19.69 21.92 -16.54
N GLY A 74 -19.54 20.89 -15.71
CA GLY A 74 -18.43 20.74 -14.78
C GLY A 74 -18.14 19.27 -14.45
N ASP A 75 -16.99 19.00 -13.85
CA ASP A 75 -16.44 17.65 -13.64
C ASP A 75 -16.46 17.21 -12.18
N SER A 76 -17.05 18.01 -11.30
CA SER A 76 -17.05 17.76 -9.86
C SER A 76 -18.43 17.76 -9.22
N TYR A 77 -18.52 17.14 -8.04
CA TYR A 77 -19.71 17.23 -7.20
C TYR A 77 -20.08 18.69 -6.88
N VAL A 78 -19.07 19.52 -6.59
CA VAL A 78 -19.23 20.94 -6.28
C VAL A 78 -19.87 21.70 -7.43
N ASP A 79 -19.55 21.34 -8.67
CA ASP A 79 -20.13 21.96 -9.86
C ASP A 79 -21.63 21.70 -9.99
N MET A 80 -22.07 20.45 -9.78
CA MET A 80 -23.50 20.11 -9.88
C MET A 80 -24.32 20.72 -8.75
N LEU A 81 -23.75 20.78 -7.54
CA LEU A 81 -24.36 21.48 -6.42
C LEU A 81 -24.51 22.99 -6.71
N THR A 82 -23.50 23.60 -7.33
CA THR A 82 -23.54 25.02 -7.72
C THR A 82 -24.63 25.25 -8.78
N ALA A 83 -24.72 24.39 -9.79
CA ALA A 83 -25.76 24.46 -10.82
C ALA A 83 -27.18 24.37 -10.24
N SER A 84 -27.39 23.38 -9.38
CA SER A 84 -28.68 23.17 -8.68
C SER A 84 -29.07 24.39 -7.86
N ARG A 85 -28.14 24.96 -7.07
CA ARG A 85 -28.38 26.19 -6.29
C ARG A 85 -28.63 27.42 -7.14
N ALA A 86 -28.02 27.49 -8.33
CA ALA A 86 -28.22 28.58 -9.27
C ALA A 86 -29.55 28.47 -10.03
N GLY A 87 -30.24 27.32 -9.96
CA GLY A 87 -31.46 27.07 -10.72
C GLY A 87 -31.23 26.85 -12.21
N VAL A 88 -30.05 26.35 -12.59
CA VAL A 88 -29.65 26.08 -13.98
C VAL A 88 -29.46 24.57 -14.21
N SER A 89 -29.43 24.13 -15.45
CA SER A 89 -29.22 22.72 -15.80
C SER A 89 -27.75 22.32 -15.57
N GLY A 90 -27.50 21.42 -14.61
CA GLY A 90 -26.17 20.86 -14.37
C GLY A 90 -25.88 19.68 -15.29
N ILE A 91 -24.74 19.71 -15.99
CA ILE A 91 -24.27 18.63 -16.86
C ILE A 91 -22.89 18.18 -16.36
N PHE A 92 -22.76 16.91 -16.01
CA PHE A 92 -21.51 16.38 -15.48
C PHE A 92 -20.61 15.91 -16.62
N TYR A 93 -19.38 16.41 -16.71
CA TYR A 93 -18.37 15.96 -17.67
C TYR A 93 -17.42 14.95 -17.04
N ASN A 94 -17.53 13.68 -17.43
CA ASN A 94 -16.75 12.56 -16.90
C ASN A 94 -15.42 12.39 -17.66
N GLY A 95 -14.62 13.46 -17.73
CA GLY A 95 -13.30 13.41 -18.37
C GLY A 95 -12.31 12.43 -17.70
N ALA A 96 -12.57 12.06 -16.45
CA ALA A 96 -11.76 11.12 -15.67
C ALA A 96 -12.22 9.65 -15.76
N GLN A 97 -13.24 9.35 -16.59
CA GLN A 97 -13.68 7.98 -16.87
C GLN A 97 -14.09 7.20 -15.59
N TRP A 98 -14.80 7.88 -14.68
CA TRP A 98 -15.37 7.25 -13.48
C TRP A 98 -16.51 6.30 -13.85
N GLU A 99 -16.69 5.25 -13.05
CA GLU A 99 -17.80 4.30 -13.25
C GLU A 99 -19.13 4.97 -12.94
N ALA A 100 -20.15 4.68 -13.76
CA ALA A 100 -21.46 5.30 -13.64
C ALA A 100 -22.11 5.12 -12.26
N GLU A 101 -21.89 3.97 -11.61
CA GLU A 101 -22.38 3.74 -10.23
C GLU A 101 -21.68 4.63 -9.21
N ARG A 102 -20.37 4.84 -9.36
CA ARG A 102 -19.60 5.74 -8.50
C ARG A 102 -20.05 7.18 -8.66
N ILE A 103 -20.27 7.65 -9.90
CA ILE A 103 -20.81 9.00 -10.15
C ILE A 103 -22.18 9.15 -9.51
N ARG A 104 -23.08 8.17 -9.71
CA ARG A 104 -24.42 8.16 -9.09
C ARG A 104 -24.36 8.22 -7.56
N SER A 105 -23.35 7.61 -6.94
CA SER A 105 -23.19 7.62 -5.48
C SER A 105 -22.86 8.99 -4.88
N TRP A 106 -22.40 9.95 -5.69
CA TRP A 106 -22.03 11.29 -5.22
C TRP A 106 -23.21 12.24 -5.05
N PHE A 107 -24.33 11.95 -5.71
CA PHE A 107 -25.44 12.90 -5.83
C PHE A 107 -26.70 12.40 -5.14
N SER A 108 -27.42 13.32 -4.51
CA SER A 108 -28.81 13.12 -4.15
C SER A 108 -29.72 13.37 -5.36
N PRO A 109 -31.01 13.00 -5.31
CA PRO A 109 -31.95 13.32 -6.38
C PRO A 109 -32.12 14.83 -6.67
N ARG A 110 -31.71 15.73 -5.76
CA ARG A 110 -31.87 17.19 -5.91
C ARG A 110 -30.71 17.88 -6.62
N ASP A 111 -29.53 17.29 -6.57
CA ASP A 111 -28.28 17.82 -7.12
C ASP A 111 -27.64 16.86 -8.12
N ALA A 112 -28.37 15.83 -8.53
CA ALA A 112 -27.99 14.96 -9.62
C ALA A 112 -27.87 15.75 -10.94
N PRO A 113 -26.82 15.47 -11.75
CA PRO A 113 -26.72 16.05 -13.08
C PRO A 113 -27.89 15.62 -13.96
N LEU A 114 -28.32 16.50 -14.86
CA LEU A 114 -29.33 16.20 -15.87
C LEU A 114 -28.80 15.20 -16.90
N ALA A 115 -27.50 15.25 -17.20
CA ALA A 115 -26.80 14.31 -18.05
C ALA A 115 -25.34 14.16 -17.59
N VAL A 116 -24.79 12.98 -17.83
CA VAL A 116 -23.35 12.68 -17.69
C VAL A 116 -22.79 12.52 -19.10
N LEU A 117 -21.71 13.23 -19.40
CA LEU A 117 -21.04 13.21 -20.70
C LEU A 117 -19.65 12.62 -20.56
N ASP A 118 -19.34 11.56 -21.29
CA ASP A 118 -17.99 10.98 -21.36
C ASP A 118 -17.13 11.63 -22.46
N SER A 119 -17.76 12.42 -23.34
CA SER A 119 -17.08 13.17 -24.39
C SER A 119 -17.86 14.41 -24.86
N PHE A 120 -17.18 15.31 -25.57
CA PHE A 120 -17.85 16.44 -26.23
C PHE A 120 -18.69 16.03 -27.45
N GLU A 121 -18.53 14.80 -27.97
CA GLU A 121 -19.45 14.27 -28.99
C GLU A 121 -20.83 14.02 -28.40
N GLU A 122 -20.90 13.49 -27.18
CA GLU A 122 -22.17 13.29 -26.48
C GLU A 122 -22.87 14.61 -26.16
N LEU A 123 -22.10 15.68 -25.90
CA LEU A 123 -22.68 17.03 -25.80
C LEU A 123 -23.38 17.43 -27.10
N MET A 124 -22.75 17.18 -28.25
CA MET A 124 -23.34 17.49 -29.55
C MET A 124 -24.54 16.58 -29.88
N ASP A 125 -24.54 15.32 -29.42
CA ASP A 125 -25.69 14.41 -29.53
C ASP A 125 -26.86 14.90 -28.69
N LEU A 126 -26.61 15.35 -27.46
CA LEU A 126 -27.64 15.89 -26.57
C LEU A 126 -28.27 17.16 -27.13
N LEU A 127 -27.46 18.07 -27.69
CA LEU A 127 -27.97 19.26 -28.38
C LEU A 127 -28.78 18.91 -29.63
N ALA A 128 -28.34 17.91 -30.41
CA ALA A 128 -29.10 17.42 -31.56
C ALA A 128 -30.43 16.76 -31.16
N LEU A 129 -30.52 16.16 -29.98
CA LEU A 129 -31.78 15.63 -29.45
C LEU A 129 -32.76 16.77 -29.11
N ILE A 130 -32.26 17.86 -28.53
CA ILE A 130 -33.09 19.04 -28.20
C ILE A 130 -33.58 19.73 -29.46
N GLU A 131 -32.72 19.87 -30.49
CA GLU A 131 -33.08 20.48 -31.77
C GLU A 131 -34.29 19.79 -32.45
N ARG A 132 -34.47 18.48 -32.27
CA ARG A 132 -35.65 17.75 -32.79
C ARG A 132 -36.96 18.22 -32.17
N HIS A 133 -36.92 18.75 -30.95
CA HIS A 133 -38.09 19.22 -30.22
C HIS A 133 -38.22 20.74 -30.28
N GLU A 134 -37.11 21.47 -30.39
CA GLU A 134 -37.03 22.92 -30.38
C GLU A 134 -36.06 23.45 -31.46
N PRO A 135 -36.40 23.32 -32.76
CA PRO A 135 -35.47 23.69 -33.84
C PRO A 135 -35.16 25.19 -33.85
N GLU A 136 -36.14 26.03 -33.49
CA GLU A 136 -36.02 27.49 -33.42
C GLU A 136 -35.05 27.97 -32.31
N ALA A 137 -34.67 27.09 -31.37
CA ALA A 137 -33.70 27.41 -30.33
C ALA A 137 -32.27 27.52 -30.88
N PHE A 138 -32.02 27.02 -32.09
CA PHE A 138 -30.70 26.97 -32.71
C PHE A 138 -30.64 27.81 -34.01
N ARG A 139 -29.49 28.44 -34.26
CA ARG A 139 -29.26 29.19 -35.51
C ARG A 139 -29.06 28.29 -36.74
N CYS A 140 -28.53 27.09 -36.52
CA CYS A 140 -28.42 26.02 -37.50
C CYS A 140 -28.38 24.68 -36.75
N ALA A 141 -28.57 23.57 -37.46
CA ALA A 141 -28.63 22.26 -36.84
C ALA A 141 -27.28 21.92 -36.15
N PRO A 142 -27.28 21.40 -34.90
CA PRO A 142 -26.06 20.96 -34.22
C PRO A 142 -25.20 19.98 -35.04
N ALA A 143 -25.84 19.16 -35.89
CA ALA A 143 -25.16 18.25 -36.80
C ALA A 143 -24.32 18.98 -37.88
N GLU A 144 -24.77 20.14 -38.37
CA GLU A 144 -24.07 20.92 -39.41
C GLU A 144 -22.85 21.65 -38.85
N ALA A 145 -22.92 22.10 -37.59
CA ALA A 145 -21.85 22.81 -36.93
C ALA A 145 -20.88 21.90 -36.15
N ARG A 146 -21.13 20.57 -36.15
CA ARG A 146 -20.36 19.58 -35.40
C ARG A 146 -18.91 19.54 -35.90
N PRO A 147 -17.91 19.63 -35.00
CA PRO A 147 -16.51 19.48 -35.38
C PRO A 147 -16.22 18.02 -35.77
N ARG A 148 -15.04 17.76 -36.34
CA ARG A 148 -14.58 16.39 -36.53
C ARG A 148 -14.47 15.70 -35.15
N PRO A 149 -14.94 14.45 -34.98
CA PRO A 149 -14.88 13.76 -33.70
C PRO A 149 -13.46 13.71 -33.15
N PHE A 150 -13.33 14.13 -31.89
CA PHE A 150 -12.13 13.87 -31.11
C PHE A 150 -12.32 12.52 -30.38
N PRO A 151 -11.32 11.62 -30.39
CA PRO A 151 -11.42 10.38 -29.64
C PRO A 151 -11.60 10.70 -28.15
N ALA A 152 -12.44 9.91 -27.47
CA ALA A 152 -12.56 9.98 -26.02
C ALA A 152 -11.19 9.67 -25.37
N PRO A 153 -10.88 10.23 -24.19
CA PRO A 153 -9.71 9.83 -23.43
C PRO A 153 -9.76 8.33 -23.12
N ASP A 154 -8.64 7.63 -23.29
CA ASP A 154 -8.54 6.24 -22.84
C ASP A 154 -8.64 6.19 -21.32
N ARG A 155 -9.44 5.25 -20.80
CA ARG A 155 -9.49 4.99 -19.36
C ARG A 155 -8.09 4.50 -18.93
N PRO A 156 -7.45 5.13 -17.93
CA PRO A 156 -6.19 4.62 -17.43
C PRO A 156 -6.39 3.18 -16.95
N GLU A 157 -5.38 2.33 -17.17
CA GLU A 157 -5.42 0.95 -16.68
C GLU A 157 -5.70 0.96 -15.18
N PRO A 158 -6.67 0.18 -14.69
CA PRO A 158 -6.94 0.08 -13.26
C PRO A 158 -5.66 -0.33 -12.53
N ARG A 159 -5.31 0.40 -11.45
CA ARG A 159 -4.26 -0.06 -10.55
C ARG A 159 -4.74 -1.36 -9.89
N ILE A 160 -4.15 -2.49 -10.28
CA ILE A 160 -4.41 -3.79 -9.66
C ILE A 160 -3.41 -3.95 -8.52
N GLU A 161 -3.89 -3.78 -7.29
CA GLU A 161 -3.11 -4.13 -6.11
C GLU A 161 -2.96 -5.66 -6.02
N PRO A 162 -1.86 -6.18 -5.48
CA PRO A 162 -1.76 -7.60 -5.19
C PRO A 162 -2.83 -8.01 -4.15
N ASP A 163 -3.19 -9.29 -4.17
CA ASP A 163 -4.20 -9.90 -3.30
C ASP A 163 -3.89 -9.76 -1.80
N TRP A 164 -2.62 -9.53 -1.45
CA TRP A 164 -2.14 -9.29 -0.09
C TRP A 164 -1.95 -7.80 0.27
N HIS A 165 -2.38 -6.85 -0.56
CA HIS A 165 -2.23 -5.43 -0.26
C HIS A 165 -3.22 -4.97 0.84
N PRO A 166 -2.80 -4.18 1.85
CA PRO A 166 -3.67 -3.75 2.95
C PRO A 166 -4.97 -3.05 2.52
N ALA A 167 -4.97 -2.38 1.36
CA ALA A 167 -6.15 -1.72 0.80
C ALA A 167 -7.23 -2.66 0.22
N VAL A 168 -6.93 -3.94 -0.01
CA VAL A 168 -7.88 -4.89 -0.66
C VAL A 168 -8.16 -6.13 0.18
N VAL A 169 -7.29 -6.47 1.13
CA VAL A 169 -7.48 -7.63 2.02
C VAL A 169 -8.68 -7.42 2.95
N ARG A 170 -9.33 -8.53 3.31
CA ARG A 170 -10.37 -8.57 4.35
C ARG A 170 -9.94 -9.56 5.41
N LEU A 171 -9.52 -9.05 6.55
CA LEU A 171 -9.00 -9.84 7.67
C LEU A 171 -9.92 -9.71 8.89
N ILE A 172 -9.94 -10.76 9.70
CA ILE A 172 -10.59 -10.77 11.01
C ILE A 172 -9.71 -10.00 11.99
N ARG A 173 -10.31 -9.10 12.78
CA ARG A 173 -9.61 -8.37 13.84
C ARG A 173 -8.90 -9.36 14.80
N PRO A 174 -7.62 -9.11 15.15
CA PRO A 174 -6.89 -10.01 16.03
C PRO A 174 -7.32 -9.88 17.49
N HIS A 175 -7.36 -11.02 18.19
CA HIS A 175 -7.36 -11.10 19.66
C HIS A 175 -5.95 -11.36 20.21
N VAL A 176 -5.11 -12.03 19.42
CA VAL A 176 -3.72 -12.32 19.73
C VAL A 176 -2.84 -11.86 18.57
N VAL A 177 -1.77 -11.14 18.85
CA VAL A 177 -0.71 -10.85 17.88
C VAL A 177 0.60 -11.39 18.40
N LEU A 178 1.15 -12.35 17.67
CA LEU A 178 2.47 -12.93 17.89
C LEU A 178 3.45 -12.28 16.92
N PHE A 179 4.62 -11.87 17.39
CA PHE A 179 5.65 -11.22 16.58
C PHE A 179 6.90 -12.09 16.48
N ASP A 180 7.54 -12.10 15.32
CA ASP A 180 8.97 -12.41 15.27
C ASP A 180 9.79 -11.32 15.96
N TRP A 181 10.95 -11.70 16.47
CA TRP A 181 11.85 -10.78 17.16
C TRP A 181 12.82 -10.08 16.21
N HIS A 182 13.61 -10.84 15.45
CA HIS A 182 14.76 -10.33 14.70
C HIS A 182 14.32 -9.76 13.36
N ALA A 183 14.75 -8.56 12.99
CA ALA A 183 14.35 -7.90 11.74
C ALA A 183 12.82 -7.64 11.59
N THR A 184 12.08 -7.82 12.69
CA THR A 184 10.68 -7.42 12.84
C THR A 184 10.53 -6.43 14.00
N LEU A 185 10.74 -6.85 15.24
CA LEU A 185 10.66 -5.97 16.41
C LEU A 185 11.96 -5.25 16.72
N VAL A 186 13.09 -5.93 16.56
CA VAL A 186 14.42 -5.40 16.90
C VAL A 186 15.42 -5.53 15.76
N ASP A 187 16.32 -4.57 15.71
CA ASP A 187 17.50 -4.59 14.85
C ASP A 187 18.72 -5.11 15.63
N THR A 188 19.18 -6.28 15.22
CA THR A 188 20.37 -6.98 15.74
C THR A 188 21.31 -7.40 14.61
N LEU A 189 21.13 -6.81 13.41
CA LEU A 189 21.82 -7.26 12.19
C LEU A 189 23.34 -7.10 12.32
N ASP A 190 23.82 -6.04 12.98
CA ASP A 190 25.26 -5.81 13.15
C ASP A 190 25.92 -6.95 13.94
N ALA A 191 25.35 -7.30 15.10
CA ALA A 191 25.84 -8.43 15.91
C ALA A 191 25.77 -9.76 15.14
N MET A 192 24.75 -9.93 14.30
CA MET A 192 24.59 -11.10 13.46
C MET A 192 25.67 -11.19 12.39
N TYR A 193 25.96 -10.11 11.66
CA TYR A 193 26.99 -10.08 10.63
C TYR A 193 28.40 -10.24 11.21
N HIS A 194 28.69 -9.63 12.36
CA HIS A 194 29.98 -9.83 13.04
C HIS A 194 30.18 -11.27 13.49
N ALA A 195 29.18 -11.89 14.10
CA ALA A 195 29.25 -13.29 14.49
C ALA A 195 29.38 -14.24 13.29
N ALA A 196 28.76 -13.90 12.15
CA ALA A 196 28.90 -14.66 10.92
C ALA A 196 30.34 -14.59 10.37
N ASP A 197 30.92 -13.39 10.30
CA ASP A 197 32.30 -13.17 9.84
C ASP A 197 33.33 -13.90 10.74
N ASP A 198 33.12 -13.93 12.05
CA ASP A 198 33.98 -14.70 12.98
C ASP A 198 33.81 -16.22 12.84
N MET A 199 32.62 -16.66 12.44
CA MET A 199 32.27 -18.08 12.30
C MET A 199 32.78 -18.70 11.01
N PHE A 200 32.72 -17.99 9.88
CA PHE A 200 33.08 -18.58 8.58
C PHE A 200 34.50 -19.19 8.51
N PRO A 201 35.54 -18.61 9.14
CA PRO A 201 36.86 -19.25 9.22
C PRO A 201 36.85 -20.66 9.82
N ASP A 202 35.91 -20.97 10.73
CA ASP A 202 35.79 -22.29 11.34
C ASP A 202 35.16 -23.34 10.40
N PHE A 203 34.55 -22.94 9.29
CA PHE A 203 33.84 -23.87 8.38
C PHE A 203 34.74 -24.97 7.84
N HIS A 204 36.03 -24.69 7.59
CA HIS A 204 36.99 -25.70 7.18
C HIS A 204 37.19 -26.76 8.26
N LYS A 205 37.37 -26.33 9.52
CA LYS A 205 37.61 -27.23 10.67
C LYS A 205 36.36 -28.03 11.02
N LEU A 206 35.17 -27.45 10.82
CA LEU A 206 33.88 -28.07 11.07
C LEU A 206 33.39 -28.97 9.93
N GLY A 207 34.13 -29.06 8.82
CA GLY A 207 33.73 -29.85 7.66
C GLY A 207 32.52 -29.29 6.90
N LEU A 208 32.22 -28.00 7.07
CA LEU A 208 31.08 -27.32 6.43
C LEU A 208 31.37 -26.87 5.01
N MET A 209 32.62 -26.47 4.71
CA MET A 209 33.01 -26.01 3.37
C MET A 209 32.61 -26.95 2.22
N PRO A 210 32.88 -28.28 2.28
CA PRO A 210 32.48 -29.20 1.21
C PRO A 210 30.97 -29.51 1.18
N ARG A 211 30.22 -29.16 2.24
CA ARG A 211 28.76 -29.37 2.34
C ARG A 211 27.96 -28.16 1.84
N MET A 212 28.62 -27.05 1.53
CA MET A 212 27.94 -25.89 0.96
C MET A 212 27.44 -26.20 -0.45
N VAL A 213 26.27 -25.66 -0.78
CA VAL A 213 25.68 -25.69 -2.12
C VAL A 213 26.71 -25.19 -3.15
N ALA A 214 26.71 -25.75 -4.36
CA ALA A 214 27.55 -25.25 -5.44
C ALA A 214 26.96 -23.94 -6.00
N PRO A 215 27.76 -22.93 -6.37
CA PRO A 215 27.21 -21.68 -6.94
C PRO A 215 26.22 -21.91 -8.09
N GLU A 216 26.49 -22.91 -8.94
CA GLU A 216 25.63 -23.34 -10.05
C GLU A 216 24.27 -23.94 -9.63
N ASP A 217 24.16 -24.45 -8.40
CA ASP A 217 22.94 -25.05 -7.84
C ASP A 217 22.11 -24.04 -7.01
N SER A 218 22.53 -22.77 -6.98
CA SER A 218 21.85 -21.72 -6.21
C SER A 218 20.54 -21.29 -6.87
N LYS A 219 19.55 -20.87 -6.06
CA LYS A 219 18.21 -20.48 -6.54
C LYS A 219 18.23 -19.21 -7.39
N THR A 220 19.12 -18.27 -7.08
CA THR A 220 19.26 -16.98 -7.78
C THR A 220 20.71 -16.65 -8.10
N PRO A 221 20.98 -15.73 -9.06
CA PRO A 221 22.33 -15.23 -9.33
C PRO A 221 22.97 -14.54 -8.12
N GLU A 222 22.16 -13.94 -7.25
CA GLU A 222 22.60 -13.27 -6.02
C GLU A 222 23.05 -14.31 -4.98
N ASP A 223 22.28 -15.39 -4.81
CA ASP A 223 22.63 -16.52 -3.95
C ASP A 223 23.94 -17.17 -4.42
N ALA A 224 24.09 -17.39 -5.73
CA ALA A 224 25.31 -17.95 -6.32
C ALA A 224 26.55 -17.12 -5.98
N LYS A 225 26.42 -15.79 -6.04
CA LYS A 225 27.51 -14.85 -5.67
C LYS A 225 27.81 -14.93 -4.17
N LEU A 226 26.79 -15.03 -3.32
CA LEU A 226 26.98 -15.16 -1.87
C LEU A 226 27.76 -16.45 -1.55
N VAL A 227 27.30 -17.58 -2.09
CA VAL A 227 27.96 -18.89 -1.91
C VAL A 227 29.40 -18.84 -2.39
N ALA A 228 29.64 -18.37 -3.61
CA ALA A 228 30.99 -18.30 -4.19
C ALA A 228 31.94 -17.46 -3.32
N TYR A 229 31.47 -16.31 -2.85
CA TYR A 229 32.27 -15.40 -2.04
C TYR A 229 32.61 -15.99 -0.66
N VAL A 230 31.64 -16.61 0.02
CA VAL A 230 31.88 -17.27 1.31
C VAL A 230 32.87 -18.43 1.14
N ARG A 231 32.79 -19.20 0.05
CA ARG A 231 33.73 -20.31 -0.24
C ARG A 231 35.15 -19.82 -0.49
N GLU A 232 35.32 -18.69 -1.17
CA GLU A 232 36.63 -18.16 -1.54
C GLU A 232 37.29 -17.38 -0.38
N PHE A 233 36.52 -16.59 0.35
CA PHE A 233 37.05 -15.63 1.32
C PHE A 233 36.71 -15.92 2.78
N ALA A 234 35.85 -16.92 3.06
CA ALA A 234 35.37 -17.24 4.40
C ALA A 234 34.83 -16.00 5.16
N GLN A 235 34.04 -15.16 4.48
CA GLN A 235 33.40 -13.96 5.03
C GLN A 235 32.22 -13.55 4.14
N LEU A 236 31.35 -12.66 4.61
CA LEU A 236 30.31 -12.05 3.75
C LEU A 236 30.88 -10.93 2.90
N HIS A 237 30.38 -10.82 1.67
CA HIS A 237 30.71 -9.72 0.78
C HIS A 237 30.31 -8.37 1.43
N PRO A 238 31.18 -7.32 1.40
CA PRO A 238 30.89 -6.03 2.04
C PRO A 238 29.55 -5.41 1.63
N LYS A 239 29.16 -5.57 0.36
CA LYS A 239 27.85 -5.14 -0.15
C LYS A 239 26.67 -5.81 0.57
N VAL A 240 26.73 -7.11 0.85
CA VAL A 240 25.67 -7.83 1.57
C VAL A 240 25.49 -7.27 2.99
N LYS A 241 26.61 -6.97 3.66
CA LYS A 241 26.62 -6.33 4.99
C LYS A 241 26.10 -4.89 4.95
N ALA A 242 26.43 -4.13 3.90
CA ALA A 242 25.97 -2.75 3.73
C ALA A 242 24.47 -2.68 3.41
N ASP A 243 23.97 -3.61 2.59
CA ASP A 243 22.57 -3.66 2.19
C ASP A 243 21.68 -4.06 3.37
N ARG A 244 22.18 -4.86 4.33
CA ARG A 244 21.49 -5.26 5.58
C ARG A 244 20.12 -5.93 5.34
N LYS A 245 19.99 -6.66 4.22
CA LYS A 245 18.71 -7.23 3.78
C LYS A 245 18.56 -8.74 3.94
N ILE A 246 19.59 -9.43 4.43
CA ILE A 246 19.58 -10.89 4.55
C ILE A 246 19.71 -11.32 6.01
N SER A 247 18.82 -12.21 6.46
CA SER A 247 18.85 -12.75 7.81
C SER A 247 19.86 -13.90 7.95
N ARG A 248 20.19 -14.29 9.19
CA ARG A 248 20.99 -15.50 9.46
C ARG A 248 20.37 -16.75 8.81
N THR A 249 19.05 -16.88 8.93
CA THR A 249 18.31 -18.04 8.44
C THR A 249 18.45 -18.14 6.92
N ASP A 250 18.33 -17.01 6.22
CA ASP A 250 18.49 -16.95 4.77
C ASP A 250 19.93 -17.26 4.35
N ILE A 251 20.94 -16.74 5.07
CA ILE A 251 22.34 -17.10 4.80
C ILE A 251 22.51 -18.63 4.88
N PHE A 252 22.00 -19.29 5.91
CA PHE A 252 22.19 -20.74 6.06
C PHE A 252 21.34 -21.55 5.08
N GLU A 253 20.18 -21.05 4.67
CA GLU A 253 19.38 -21.62 3.60
C GLU A 253 20.12 -21.57 2.26
N VAL A 254 20.71 -20.42 1.93
CA VAL A 254 21.52 -20.23 0.71
C VAL A 254 22.77 -21.11 0.73
N LEU A 255 23.45 -21.20 1.88
CA LEU A 255 24.70 -21.94 1.98
C LEU A 255 24.52 -23.46 2.00
N PHE A 256 23.47 -23.98 2.63
CA PHE A 256 23.34 -25.42 2.90
C PHE A 256 22.09 -26.09 2.30
N GLY A 257 21.15 -25.33 1.74
CA GLY A 257 19.95 -25.90 1.11
C GLY A 257 19.19 -26.84 2.05
N GLU A 258 18.95 -28.09 1.66
CA GLU A 258 18.21 -29.06 2.48
C GLU A 258 19.08 -29.79 3.55
N ASP A 259 20.39 -29.49 3.64
CA ASP A 259 21.30 -30.16 4.57
C ASP A 259 21.11 -29.70 6.03
N GLN A 260 20.16 -30.33 6.71
CA GLN A 260 19.80 -30.00 8.10
C GLN A 260 20.94 -30.26 9.10
N GLU A 261 21.77 -31.26 8.87
CA GLU A 261 22.89 -31.55 9.76
C GLU A 261 23.97 -30.47 9.64
N ALA A 262 24.30 -30.02 8.42
CA ALA A 262 25.21 -28.89 8.22
C ALA A 262 24.67 -27.61 8.88
N LYS A 263 23.37 -27.32 8.71
CA LYS A 263 22.72 -26.17 9.37
C LYS A 263 22.83 -26.26 10.89
N GLN A 264 22.64 -27.44 11.49
CA GLN A 264 22.79 -27.61 12.94
C GLN A 264 24.22 -27.35 13.43
N VAL A 265 25.22 -27.82 12.70
CA VAL A 265 26.64 -27.55 13.03
C VAL A 265 26.95 -26.07 12.87
N ALA A 266 26.49 -25.43 11.78
CA ALA A 266 26.64 -24.00 11.55
C ALA A 266 25.96 -23.16 12.63
N HIS A 267 24.74 -23.53 13.07
CA HIS A 267 24.05 -22.87 14.18
C HIS A 267 24.84 -22.93 15.49
N LYS A 268 25.43 -24.08 15.82
CA LYS A 268 26.26 -24.22 17.04
C LYS A 268 27.50 -23.32 16.98
N ALA A 269 28.17 -23.29 15.83
CA ALA A 269 29.33 -22.43 15.61
C ALA A 269 28.94 -20.94 15.66
N PHE A 270 27.84 -20.57 15.03
CA PHE A 270 27.29 -19.22 15.08
C PHE A 270 27.01 -18.79 16.53
N ASN A 271 26.30 -19.61 17.30
CA ASN A 271 25.97 -19.28 18.69
C ASN A 271 27.22 -19.16 19.57
N HIS A 272 28.30 -19.88 19.28
CA HIS A 272 29.58 -19.70 19.95
C HIS A 272 30.13 -18.28 19.73
N HIS A 273 30.21 -17.83 18.47
CA HIS A 273 30.74 -16.50 18.12
C HIS A 273 29.79 -15.37 18.46
N TYR A 274 28.48 -15.60 18.40
CA TYR A 274 27.46 -14.61 18.75
C TYR A 274 27.56 -14.17 20.21
N ARG A 275 28.09 -15.03 21.11
CA ARG A 275 28.40 -14.67 22.50
C ARG A 275 29.46 -13.57 22.64
N ASN A 276 30.18 -13.21 21.58
CA ASN A 276 31.14 -12.10 21.62
C ASN A 276 30.52 -10.77 21.18
N HIS A 277 29.35 -10.81 20.53
CA HIS A 277 28.76 -9.65 19.84
C HIS A 277 27.36 -9.27 20.33
N TYR A 278 26.66 -10.17 21.02
CA TYR A 278 25.36 -9.85 21.63
C TYR A 278 25.52 -8.75 22.70
N GLY A 279 24.62 -7.77 22.69
CA GLY A 279 24.83 -6.54 23.43
C GLY A 279 23.73 -5.51 23.22
N THR A 280 24.05 -4.41 22.53
CA THR A 280 23.10 -3.33 22.26
C THR A 280 22.03 -3.78 21.28
N VAL A 281 20.76 -3.67 21.69
CA VAL A 281 19.61 -3.99 20.86
C VAL A 281 18.76 -2.73 20.70
N LYS A 282 18.38 -2.43 19.46
CA LYS A 282 17.52 -1.30 19.14
C LYS A 282 16.20 -1.81 18.61
N ALA A 283 15.13 -1.04 18.84
CA ALA A 283 13.89 -1.23 18.11
C ALA A 283 14.15 -1.15 16.61
N PHE A 284 13.48 -1.99 15.82
CA PHE A 284 13.64 -2.01 14.37
C PHE A 284 13.16 -0.68 13.73
N GLU A 285 12.02 -0.18 14.20
CA GLU A 285 11.49 1.14 13.88
C GLU A 285 11.38 2.01 15.13
N ALA A 286 11.31 3.32 14.92
CA ALA A 286 10.96 4.24 16.00
C ALA A 286 9.54 3.94 16.50
N ASN A 287 9.34 3.99 17.82
CA ASN A 287 8.04 3.83 18.48
C ASN A 287 7.40 2.44 18.42
N VAL A 288 8.12 1.37 18.05
CA VAL A 288 7.60 -0.01 18.13
C VAL A 288 7.03 -0.31 19.52
N ARG A 289 7.72 0.11 20.58
CA ARG A 289 7.23 0.02 21.96
C ARG A 289 5.83 0.61 22.14
N ALA A 290 5.57 1.80 21.60
CA ALA A 290 4.28 2.47 21.72
C ALA A 290 3.17 1.73 20.96
N VAL A 291 3.51 1.07 19.85
CA VAL A 291 2.59 0.19 19.11
C VAL A 291 2.24 -1.04 19.95
N LEU A 292 3.22 -1.71 20.54
CA LEU A 292 2.98 -2.85 21.45
C LEU A 292 2.09 -2.47 22.64
N GLU A 293 2.39 -1.35 23.31
CA GLU A 293 1.56 -0.79 24.38
C GLU A 293 0.14 -0.41 23.88
N GLY A 294 0.04 0.09 22.64
CA GLY A 294 -1.21 0.38 21.96
C GLY A 294 -2.07 -0.87 21.77
N LEU A 295 -1.50 -1.97 21.29
CA LEU A 295 -2.19 -3.25 21.09
C LEU A 295 -2.76 -3.77 22.42
N ARG A 296 -1.95 -3.75 23.48
CA ARG A 296 -2.40 -4.16 24.82
C ARG A 296 -3.57 -3.31 25.32
N ARG A 297 -3.57 -2.00 25.07
CA ARG A 297 -4.69 -1.11 25.41
C ARG A 297 -5.97 -1.40 24.61
N LEU A 298 -5.85 -2.07 23.47
CA LEU A 298 -6.98 -2.56 22.68
C LEU A 298 -7.47 -3.95 23.14
N ASN A 299 -6.99 -4.45 24.28
CA ASN A 299 -7.21 -5.81 24.80
C ASN A 299 -6.76 -6.91 23.83
N ILE A 300 -5.70 -6.65 23.07
CA ILE A 300 -5.04 -7.65 22.22
C ILE A 300 -3.86 -8.22 23.02
N GLN A 301 -3.80 -9.54 23.15
CA GLN A 301 -2.66 -10.22 23.77
C GLN A 301 -1.47 -10.18 22.81
N VAL A 302 -0.28 -9.92 23.34
CA VAL A 302 0.93 -9.75 22.53
C VAL A 302 1.98 -10.77 22.94
N GLY A 303 2.57 -11.48 21.98
CA GLY A 303 3.63 -12.45 22.24
C GLY A 303 4.80 -12.35 21.29
N VAL A 304 5.93 -12.95 21.67
CA VAL A 304 7.13 -13.06 20.82
C VAL A 304 7.46 -14.52 20.54
N ILE A 305 7.76 -14.80 19.27
CA ILE A 305 8.25 -16.08 18.80
C ILE A 305 9.60 -15.88 18.14
N THR A 306 10.62 -16.64 18.52
CA THR A 306 11.94 -16.54 17.89
C THR A 306 12.59 -17.90 17.68
N ASN A 307 13.40 -18.01 16.62
CA ASN A 307 14.28 -19.18 16.40
C ASN A 307 15.60 -19.07 17.19
N ARG A 308 15.79 -18.02 17.99
CA ARG A 308 16.94 -17.88 18.90
C ARG A 308 16.77 -18.72 20.15
N ASP A 309 17.91 -19.15 20.68
CA ASP A 309 17.94 -19.82 21.97
C ASP A 309 17.65 -18.80 23.08
N ARG A 310 16.97 -19.27 24.13
CA ARG A 310 16.48 -18.45 25.24
C ARG A 310 17.56 -17.59 25.89
N GLU A 311 18.79 -18.09 26.00
CA GLU A 311 19.93 -17.35 26.58
C GLU A 311 20.19 -16.01 25.88
N PHE A 312 20.01 -15.95 24.55
CA PHE A 312 20.23 -14.74 23.77
C PHE A 312 19.00 -13.83 23.81
N PHE A 313 17.82 -14.42 23.66
CA PHE A 313 16.56 -13.67 23.67
C PHE A 313 16.35 -12.92 24.99
N GLU A 314 16.58 -13.56 26.14
CA GLU A 314 16.41 -12.91 27.45
C GLU A 314 17.36 -11.72 27.63
N HIS A 315 18.61 -11.85 27.17
CA HIS A 315 19.56 -10.74 27.17
C HIS A 315 19.12 -9.60 26.26
N GLU A 316 18.74 -9.92 25.02
CA GLU A 316 18.26 -8.93 24.05
C GLU A 316 17.04 -8.19 24.57
N LEU A 317 16.04 -8.92 25.09
CA LEU A 317 14.80 -8.40 25.66
C LEU A 317 15.05 -7.43 26.82
N ALA A 318 16.01 -7.73 27.69
CA ALA A 318 16.41 -6.86 28.79
C ALA A 318 17.20 -5.62 28.33
N ALA A 319 17.87 -5.70 27.19
CA ALA A 319 18.76 -4.65 26.67
C ALA A 319 18.08 -3.67 25.69
N VAL A 320 16.91 -4.00 25.13
CA VAL A 320 16.24 -3.17 24.11
C VAL A 320 16.04 -1.73 24.61
N GLU A 321 16.47 -0.76 23.80
CA GLU A 321 16.37 0.69 24.09
C GLU A 321 16.97 1.10 25.45
N SER A 322 17.90 0.32 26.00
CA SER A 322 18.50 0.51 27.34
C SER A 322 17.50 0.50 28.50
N THR A 323 16.22 0.23 28.25
CA THR A 323 15.13 0.22 29.26
C THR A 323 14.49 -1.14 29.42
N GLY A 324 14.68 -2.05 28.46
CA GLY A 324 14.12 -3.39 28.46
C GLY A 324 12.64 -3.40 28.08
N TRP A 325 12.23 -4.50 27.42
CA TRP A 325 10.87 -4.72 26.93
C TRP A 325 10.18 -5.92 27.62
N VAL A 326 10.70 -6.34 28.78
CA VAL A 326 10.27 -7.56 29.50
C VAL A 326 8.77 -7.57 29.80
N ASP A 327 8.18 -6.42 30.14
CA ASP A 327 6.77 -6.32 30.54
C ASP A 327 5.79 -6.12 29.37
N LEU A 328 6.27 -6.13 28.12
CA LEU A 328 5.42 -5.86 26.95
C LEU A 328 4.68 -7.10 26.45
N PHE A 329 5.13 -8.30 26.80
CA PHE A 329 4.67 -9.55 26.22
C PHE A 329 3.95 -10.43 27.24
N ASP A 330 2.80 -10.98 26.84
CA ASP A 330 2.04 -11.95 27.62
C ASP A 330 2.61 -13.37 27.48
N VAL A 331 3.36 -13.63 26.39
CA VAL A 331 4.05 -14.89 26.15
C VAL A 331 5.32 -14.71 25.31
N ASP A 332 6.34 -15.49 25.63
CA ASP A 332 7.51 -15.71 24.78
C ASP A 332 7.71 -17.21 24.50
N VAL A 333 8.15 -17.51 23.27
CA VAL A 333 8.58 -18.85 22.84
C VAL A 333 9.89 -18.74 22.05
N CYS A 334 10.93 -19.36 22.58
CA CYS A 334 12.28 -19.41 22.01
C CYS A 334 12.51 -20.69 21.18
N GLY A 335 13.60 -20.72 20.43
CA GLY A 335 13.97 -21.81 19.52
C GLY A 335 14.31 -23.12 20.21
N ASP A 336 14.67 -23.08 21.49
CA ASP A 336 14.98 -24.22 22.34
C ASP A 336 13.80 -24.63 23.25
N ASP A 337 12.66 -23.94 23.18
CA ASP A 337 11.44 -24.34 23.89
C ASP A 337 10.66 -25.47 23.20
N THR A 338 10.98 -25.76 21.93
CA THR A 338 10.30 -26.78 21.12
C THR A 338 11.32 -27.65 20.36
N PRO A 339 11.00 -28.92 20.06
CA PRO A 339 11.88 -29.77 19.25
C PRO A 339 12.03 -29.27 17.81
N LEU A 340 10.97 -28.64 17.26
CA LEU A 340 10.93 -28.16 15.88
C LEU A 340 10.71 -26.65 15.85
N ARG A 341 11.66 -25.94 15.25
CA ARG A 341 11.65 -24.49 15.06
C ARG A 341 10.82 -24.10 13.83
N LYS A 342 10.46 -22.82 13.71
CA LYS A 342 9.93 -22.28 12.45
C LYS A 342 10.86 -22.70 11.29
N PRO A 343 10.33 -23.23 10.17
CA PRO A 343 8.96 -23.08 9.66
C PRO A 343 7.94 -24.13 10.16
N HIS A 344 8.27 -24.93 11.17
CA HIS A 344 7.29 -25.77 11.84
C HIS A 344 6.34 -24.91 12.71
N PRO A 345 5.03 -25.23 12.80
CA PRO A 345 4.08 -24.42 13.56
C PRO A 345 4.20 -24.56 15.09
N ASP A 346 5.02 -25.50 15.60
CA ASP A 346 5.05 -25.87 17.02
C ASP A 346 5.25 -24.69 17.98
N GLN A 347 6.10 -23.74 17.62
CA GLN A 347 6.34 -22.57 18.47
C GLN A 347 5.12 -21.65 18.57
N LEU A 348 4.39 -21.47 17.47
CA LEU A 348 3.17 -20.65 17.43
C LEU A 348 2.04 -21.37 18.20
N LEU A 349 1.92 -22.68 18.00
CA LEU A 349 0.94 -23.51 18.70
C LEU A 349 1.19 -23.54 20.22
N LEU A 350 2.45 -23.64 20.65
CA LEU A 350 2.82 -23.54 22.06
C LEU A 350 2.48 -22.16 22.64
N ALA A 351 2.68 -21.09 21.88
CA ALA A 351 2.38 -19.74 22.34
C ALA A 351 0.88 -19.54 22.61
N VAL A 352 0.01 -19.92 21.67
CA VAL A 352 -1.44 -19.81 21.86
C VAL A 352 -1.95 -20.77 22.95
N GLN A 353 -1.32 -21.94 23.10
CA GLN A 353 -1.61 -22.83 24.23
C GLN A 353 -1.28 -22.17 25.59
N LYS A 354 -0.13 -21.48 25.71
CA LYS A 354 0.24 -20.76 26.93
C LYS A 354 -0.72 -19.58 27.22
N LEU A 355 -1.29 -18.98 26.17
CA LEU A 355 -2.27 -17.91 26.26
C LEU A 355 -3.71 -18.39 26.49
N ASP A 356 -3.96 -19.70 26.51
CA ASP A 356 -5.30 -20.31 26.55
C ASP A 356 -6.21 -19.84 25.40
N TYR A 357 -5.65 -19.76 24.19
CA TYR A 357 -6.33 -19.28 22.98
C TYR A 357 -6.25 -20.32 21.83
N PRO A 358 -7.33 -20.52 21.04
CA PRO A 358 -7.30 -21.47 19.93
C PRO A 358 -6.46 -20.98 18.73
N PRO A 359 -5.81 -21.88 17.98
CA PRO A 359 -5.16 -21.52 16.73
C PRO A 359 -6.21 -21.29 15.62
N ASP A 360 -6.53 -20.02 15.34
CA ASP A 360 -7.49 -19.60 14.32
C ASP A 360 -7.08 -18.28 13.63
N PRO A 361 -7.82 -17.80 12.61
CA PRO A 361 -7.48 -16.56 11.89
C PRO A 361 -7.60 -15.24 12.69
N SER A 362 -8.05 -15.27 13.95
CA SER A 362 -7.97 -14.12 14.87
C SER A 362 -6.66 -14.09 15.66
N VAL A 363 -5.78 -15.07 15.46
CA VAL A 363 -4.37 -15.02 15.85
C VAL A 363 -3.56 -14.58 14.65
N TRP A 364 -2.84 -13.46 14.80
CA TRP A 364 -1.95 -12.97 13.76
C TRP A 364 -0.51 -13.29 14.12
N TYR A 365 0.25 -13.78 13.14
CA TYR A 365 1.70 -13.88 13.24
C TYR A 365 2.37 -12.89 12.29
N VAL A 366 3.18 -11.99 12.86
CA VAL A 366 3.87 -10.92 12.15
C VAL A 366 5.37 -11.23 12.11
N GLY A 367 5.93 -11.37 10.91
CA GLY A 367 7.37 -11.66 10.74
C GLY A 367 7.89 -11.26 9.37
N ASP A 368 9.22 -11.20 9.22
CA ASP A 368 9.92 -10.66 8.05
C ASP A 368 10.41 -11.73 7.07
N SER A 369 10.21 -13.01 7.37
CA SER A 369 10.76 -14.12 6.57
C SER A 369 9.69 -15.04 5.99
N THR A 370 10.05 -15.75 4.92
CA THR A 370 9.20 -16.83 4.35
C THR A 370 8.93 -17.94 5.37
N THR A 371 9.87 -18.16 6.28
CA THR A 371 9.76 -19.12 7.37
C THR A 371 8.61 -18.77 8.32
N ASP A 372 8.37 -17.48 8.56
CA ASP A 372 7.29 -16.99 9.40
C ASP A 372 5.93 -17.20 8.74
N VAL A 373 5.84 -16.87 7.45
CA VAL A 373 4.63 -17.08 6.65
C VAL A 373 4.23 -18.56 6.64
N ILE A 374 5.19 -19.45 6.39
CA ILE A 374 4.95 -20.89 6.37
C ILE A 374 4.50 -21.39 7.75
N ALA A 375 5.13 -20.92 8.84
CA ALA A 375 4.76 -21.33 10.19
C ALA A 375 3.33 -20.89 10.54
N ALA A 376 2.95 -19.65 10.23
CA ALA A 376 1.62 -19.10 10.46
C ALA A 376 0.55 -19.87 9.70
N LYS A 377 0.77 -20.11 8.40
CA LYS A 377 -0.15 -20.87 7.54
C LYS A 377 -0.36 -22.29 8.04
N ARG A 378 0.72 -22.98 8.43
CA ARG A 378 0.65 -24.34 8.99
C ARG A 378 -0.05 -24.37 10.35
N ALA A 379 0.03 -23.29 11.12
CA ALA A 379 -0.68 -23.15 12.39
C ALA A 379 -2.16 -22.76 12.24
N GLY A 380 -2.64 -22.45 11.02
CA GLY A 380 -4.02 -22.00 10.79
C GLY A 380 -4.28 -20.54 11.22
N MET A 381 -3.22 -19.75 11.31
CA MET A 381 -3.23 -18.36 11.79
C MET A 381 -3.10 -17.37 10.63
N THR A 382 -3.50 -16.12 10.82
CA THR A 382 -3.29 -15.06 9.83
C THR A 382 -1.81 -14.69 9.74
N SER A 383 -1.26 -14.75 8.53
CA SER A 383 0.13 -14.41 8.25
C SER A 383 0.26 -12.96 7.79
N VAL A 384 0.96 -12.16 8.57
CA VAL A 384 1.35 -10.78 8.24
C VAL A 384 2.84 -10.77 7.92
N PHE A 385 3.19 -10.50 6.66
CA PHE A 385 4.59 -10.34 6.28
C PHE A 385 5.02 -8.89 6.47
N PHE A 386 6.02 -8.68 7.33
CA PHE A 386 6.60 -7.38 7.61
C PHE A 386 7.76 -7.09 6.65
N ASN A 387 7.51 -6.26 5.64
CA ASN A 387 8.46 -5.90 4.60
C ASN A 387 9.40 -4.75 5.04
N GLY A 388 10.08 -4.91 6.18
CA GLY A 388 10.99 -3.89 6.72
C GLY A 388 12.19 -3.56 5.81
N ALA A 389 12.54 -4.47 4.90
CA ALA A 389 13.60 -4.27 3.89
C ALA A 389 13.13 -3.53 2.62
N GLN A 390 11.84 -3.17 2.56
CA GLN A 390 11.19 -2.44 1.46
C GLN A 390 11.44 -3.08 0.09
N TRP A 391 11.20 -4.39 0.01
CA TRP A 391 11.25 -5.12 -1.25
C TRP A 391 10.15 -4.65 -2.19
N ASP A 392 10.46 -4.60 -3.49
CA ASP A 392 9.49 -4.28 -4.52
C ASP A 392 8.57 -5.47 -4.83
N GLN A 393 7.47 -5.21 -5.53
CA GLN A 393 6.49 -6.24 -5.87
C GLN A 393 7.08 -7.40 -6.71
N PRO A 394 7.94 -7.15 -7.72
CA PRO A 394 8.63 -8.23 -8.42
C PRO A 394 9.40 -9.17 -7.49
N TRP A 395 10.13 -8.63 -6.51
CA TRP A 395 10.85 -9.45 -5.54
C TRP A 395 9.90 -10.21 -4.61
N LEU A 396 8.85 -9.56 -4.09
CA LEU A 396 7.83 -10.22 -3.27
C LEU A 396 7.18 -11.40 -4.00
N ASN A 397 6.92 -11.25 -5.31
CA ASN A 397 6.40 -12.34 -6.15
C ASN A 397 7.40 -13.49 -6.34
N GLN A 398 8.71 -13.23 -6.29
CA GLN A 398 9.73 -14.27 -6.37
C GLN A 398 9.81 -15.08 -5.07
N ILE A 399 9.74 -14.43 -3.91
CA ILE A 399 9.82 -15.10 -2.61
C ILE A 399 8.48 -15.75 -2.20
N PHE A 400 7.36 -15.27 -2.73
CA PHE A 400 6.02 -15.84 -2.54
C PHE A 400 5.38 -16.25 -3.89
N PRO A 401 5.94 -17.23 -4.60
CA PRO A 401 5.56 -17.50 -5.99
C PRO A 401 4.23 -18.26 -6.14
N ALA A 402 3.61 -18.75 -5.06
CA ALA A 402 2.41 -19.60 -5.06
C ALA A 402 2.45 -20.73 -6.11
N THR A 403 3.60 -21.39 -6.19
CA THR A 403 3.73 -22.58 -7.04
C THR A 403 3.32 -23.82 -6.26
N HIS A 404 3.08 -24.94 -6.94
CA HIS A 404 2.84 -26.21 -6.27
C HIS A 404 3.96 -26.59 -5.27
N LYS A 405 5.21 -26.20 -5.54
CA LYS A 405 6.36 -26.49 -4.67
C LYS A 405 6.48 -25.51 -3.50
N HIS A 406 6.07 -24.25 -3.70
CA HIS A 406 6.10 -23.18 -2.71
C HIS A 406 4.73 -22.47 -2.71
N PRO A 407 3.71 -23.10 -2.10
CA PRO A 407 2.33 -22.63 -2.20
C PRO A 407 2.01 -21.49 -1.22
N ASP A 408 2.79 -21.37 -0.15
CA ASP A 408 2.51 -20.46 0.97
C ASP A 408 2.76 -18.99 0.58
N LYS A 409 1.74 -18.16 0.79
CA LYS A 409 1.76 -16.70 0.62
C LYS A 409 1.29 -16.04 1.92
N PRO A 410 1.75 -14.82 2.23
CA PRO A 410 1.17 -14.06 3.34
C PRO A 410 -0.29 -13.71 3.06
N ASP A 411 -1.08 -13.55 4.13
CA ASP A 411 -2.44 -12.99 4.02
C ASP A 411 -2.40 -11.50 3.72
N VAL A 412 -1.37 -10.82 4.22
CA VAL A 412 -1.15 -9.39 4.01
C VAL A 412 0.33 -9.05 4.12
N VAL A 413 0.78 -8.06 3.35
CA VAL A 413 2.11 -7.45 3.45
C VAL A 413 1.98 -6.04 4.01
N VAL A 414 2.76 -5.70 5.03
CA VAL A 414 2.86 -4.34 5.58
C VAL A 414 4.31 -3.89 5.51
N ASN A 415 4.57 -2.62 5.20
CA ASN A 415 5.93 -2.09 5.00
C ASN A 415 6.50 -1.43 6.25
N ASP A 416 5.65 -1.03 7.19
CA ASP A 416 6.03 -0.41 8.44
C ASP A 416 4.97 -0.64 9.54
N PHE A 417 5.29 -0.29 10.79
CA PHE A 417 4.36 -0.45 11.91
C PHE A 417 3.17 0.52 11.87
N SER A 418 3.23 1.60 11.08
CA SER A 418 2.10 2.52 10.91
C SER A 418 1.03 1.91 10.01
N GLU A 419 1.44 1.26 8.91
CA GLU A 419 0.58 0.48 8.04
C GLU A 419 -0.01 -0.72 8.79
N PHE A 420 0.80 -1.43 9.58
CA PHE A 420 0.33 -2.48 10.47
C PHE A 420 -0.72 -1.98 11.46
N TRP A 421 -0.47 -0.85 12.15
CA TRP A 421 -1.41 -0.28 13.10
C TRP A 421 -2.73 0.14 12.42
N ALA A 422 -2.64 0.79 11.27
CA ALA A 422 -3.81 1.18 10.49
C ALA A 422 -4.62 -0.05 10.06
N LEU A 423 -3.96 -1.13 9.65
CA LEU A 423 -4.60 -2.39 9.30
C LEU A 423 -5.36 -2.99 10.50
N VAL A 424 -4.74 -3.07 11.68
CA VAL A 424 -5.40 -3.57 12.91
C VAL A 424 -6.67 -2.76 13.23
N LEU A 425 -6.64 -1.44 13.02
CA LEU A 425 -7.81 -0.57 13.24
C LEU A 425 -8.89 -0.71 12.15
N ALA A 426 -8.49 -1.04 10.92
CA ALA A 426 -9.40 -1.17 9.78
C ALA A 426 -10.09 -2.54 9.71
N CYS A 427 -9.56 -3.56 10.37
CA CYS A 427 -10.15 -4.90 10.35
C CYS A 427 -11.56 -4.94 10.94
N GLU A 428 -12.42 -5.72 10.28
CA GLU A 428 -13.78 -5.95 10.74
C GLU A 428 -13.74 -6.73 12.06
N VAL A 429 -14.62 -6.36 12.99
CA VAL A 429 -14.87 -7.16 14.19
C VAL A 429 -15.52 -8.47 13.71
N GLY A 430 -14.74 -9.55 13.71
CA GLY A 430 -15.24 -10.89 13.39
C GLY A 430 -16.19 -11.42 14.46
N PRO A 431 -16.89 -12.53 14.19
CA PRO A 431 -17.75 -13.15 15.20
C PRO A 431 -16.94 -13.56 16.45
N PRO A 432 -17.55 -13.46 17.64
CA PRO A 432 -16.93 -13.74 18.94
C PRO A 432 -16.59 -15.22 19.16
#